data_AF-A0AAR2L7E0-F1
#
_entry.id   AF-A0AAR2L7E0-F1
#
_cell.length_a   1.000
_cell.length_b   1.000
_cell.length_c   1.000
_cell.angle_alpha   90.00
_cell.angle_beta   90.00
_cell.angle_gamma   90.00
#
_symmetry.space_group_name_H-M   'P 1'
#
loop_
_entity.id
_entity.type
_entity.pdbx_description
1 polymer ?
#
loop_
_entity_poly.entity_id
_entity_poly.type
_entity_poly.pdbx_seq_one_letter_code
_entity_poly.pdbx_strand_id
1 'polypeptide(L)'
;QPYPKPNFTQPYPKPNFTQPYPTPKLTQPYPTPNFTQPYPTPNLTQPYPTTNFTQPYPTPNLTQPYPKPNFTQPYPKPNFTQPYPKPNFTQPYPTPNLTQPYPTPNFTQPYPKPNFTQPYPKPNFTQPITLQNQFVSQ
;
A
#
# COMPACT_ATOMS: atom_id res chain seq x y z
N GLN A 1 11.30 16.52 -19.90
CA GLN A 1 10.51 17.44 -19.06
C GLN A 1 10.45 16.87 -17.65
N PRO A 2 10.80 17.60 -16.58
CA PRO A 2 10.63 17.09 -15.23
C PRO A 2 9.13 16.89 -14.94
N TYR A 3 8.80 15.75 -14.32
CA TYR A 3 7.42 15.45 -13.91
C TYR A 3 6.99 16.38 -12.78
N PRO A 4 5.75 16.88 -12.78
CA PRO A 4 5.28 17.77 -11.72
C PRO A 4 5.30 17.07 -10.37
N LYS A 5 5.69 17.83 -9.33
CA LYS A 5 5.66 17.43 -7.92
C LYS A 5 4.58 18.22 -7.17
N PRO A 6 3.31 17.78 -7.22
CA PRO A 6 2.23 18.49 -6.54
C PRO A 6 2.35 18.40 -5.02
N ASN A 7 2.16 19.54 -4.35
CA ASN A 7 2.00 19.62 -2.91
C ASN A 7 0.59 20.12 -2.59
N PHE A 8 -0.15 19.42 -1.73
CA PHE A 8 -1.53 19.77 -1.39
C PHE A 8 -1.73 20.00 0.10
N THR A 9 -2.40 21.11 0.41
CA THR A 9 -2.70 21.57 1.77
C THR A 9 -4.14 22.15 1.86
N GLN A 10 -5.16 21.31 2.00
CA GLN A 10 -6.55 21.66 2.39
C GLN A 10 -7.29 20.56 3.19
N PRO A 11 -8.22 20.86 4.12
CA PRO A 11 -8.68 19.91 5.15
C PRO A 11 -9.19 18.53 4.67
N TYR A 12 -9.82 18.47 3.49
CA TYR A 12 -10.49 17.27 2.96
C TYR A 12 -10.17 17.05 1.46
N PRO A 13 -8.90 16.78 1.10
CA PRO A 13 -8.53 16.68 -0.30
C PRO A 13 -8.82 15.26 -0.83
N LYS A 14 -9.44 15.19 -2.01
CA LYS A 14 -9.66 13.93 -2.77
C LYS A 14 -8.95 13.95 -4.13
N PRO A 15 -7.61 14.11 -4.17
CA PRO A 15 -6.91 14.27 -5.44
C PRO A 15 -6.76 12.92 -6.15
N ASN A 16 -6.95 12.94 -7.46
CA ASN A 16 -6.70 11.82 -8.35
C ASN A 16 -5.47 12.15 -9.21
N PHE A 17 -4.50 11.24 -9.26
CA PHE A 17 -3.24 11.45 -9.95
C PHE A 17 -3.03 10.47 -11.11
N THR A 18 -2.83 11.03 -12.30
CA THR A 18 -2.70 10.30 -13.57
C THR A 18 -1.58 10.89 -14.44
N GLN A 19 -0.31 10.73 -14.04
CA GLN A 19 0.91 10.88 -14.88
C GLN A 19 2.07 9.92 -14.53
N PRO A 20 2.95 9.49 -15.47
CA PRO A 20 3.83 8.31 -15.33
C PRO A 20 4.64 8.17 -14.04
N TYR A 21 5.08 9.28 -13.44
CA TYR A 21 5.91 9.31 -12.23
C TYR A 21 5.40 10.35 -11.22
N PRO A 22 4.22 10.14 -10.60
CA PRO A 22 3.68 11.10 -9.65
C PRO A 22 4.44 11.00 -8.32
N THR A 23 4.97 12.13 -7.85
CA THR A 23 5.71 12.27 -6.58
C THR A 23 5.03 13.18 -5.53
N PRO A 24 3.68 13.17 -5.37
CA PRO A 24 3.04 14.20 -4.55
C PRO A 24 3.29 14.05 -3.05
N LYS A 25 3.21 15.18 -2.38
CA LYS A 25 3.16 15.27 -0.93
C LYS A 25 1.79 15.79 -0.50
N LEU A 26 1.13 15.05 0.39
CA LEU A 26 -0.18 15.43 0.93
C LEU A 26 -0.10 15.51 2.45
N THR A 27 -0.48 16.67 2.99
CA THR A 27 -0.44 16.97 4.42
C THR A 27 -1.75 17.63 4.86
N GLN A 28 -2.86 16.87 4.92
CA GLN A 28 -4.20 17.23 5.44
C GLN A 28 -5.09 16.20 6.21
N PRO A 29 -5.88 16.56 7.25
CA PRO A 29 -6.46 15.65 8.24
C PRO A 29 -7.08 14.33 7.75
N TYR A 30 -7.85 14.39 6.66
CA TYR A 30 -8.58 13.25 6.10
C TYR A 30 -8.40 13.14 4.58
N PRO A 31 -7.21 12.75 4.09
CA PRO A 31 -6.93 12.68 2.66
C PRO A 31 -7.47 11.37 2.08
N THR A 32 -8.11 11.45 0.92
CA THR A 32 -8.53 10.26 0.14
C THR A 32 -7.96 10.23 -1.28
N PRO A 33 -6.62 10.15 -1.45
CA PRO A 33 -6.01 10.17 -2.78
C PRO A 33 -6.12 8.84 -3.54
N ASN A 34 -6.14 8.94 -4.87
CA ASN A 34 -6.02 7.80 -5.78
C ASN A 34 -4.85 8.01 -6.76
N PHE A 35 -4.03 6.98 -6.93
CA PHE A 35 -2.83 6.98 -7.77
C PHE A 35 -2.87 5.86 -8.82
N THR A 36 -2.86 6.26 -10.10
CA THR A 36 -3.00 5.33 -11.23
C THR A 36 -1.94 5.60 -12.32
N GLN A 37 -0.65 5.43 -12.01
CA GLN A 37 0.53 5.47 -12.93
C GLN A 37 1.78 4.60 -12.62
N PRO A 38 2.57 4.12 -13.60
CA PRO A 38 3.56 3.04 -13.44
C PRO A 38 4.46 3.04 -12.19
N TYR A 39 4.96 4.21 -11.78
CA TYR A 39 5.90 4.34 -10.65
C TYR A 39 5.47 5.47 -9.68
N PRO A 40 4.39 5.27 -8.89
CA PRO A 40 3.91 6.26 -7.94
C PRO A 40 4.74 6.23 -6.65
N THR A 41 5.17 7.41 -6.20
CA THR A 41 6.04 7.63 -5.03
C THR A 41 5.47 8.70 -4.06
N PRO A 42 4.20 8.62 -3.61
CA PRO A 42 3.66 9.68 -2.78
C PRO A 42 4.09 9.56 -1.32
N ASN A 43 4.04 10.70 -0.65
CA ASN A 43 4.26 10.82 0.79
C ASN A 43 3.00 11.41 1.44
N LEU A 44 2.42 10.68 2.40
CA LEU A 44 1.23 11.11 3.13
C LEU A 44 1.51 11.16 4.63
N THR A 45 1.19 12.30 5.23
CA THR A 45 1.41 12.54 6.66
C THR A 45 0.17 13.18 7.29
N GLN A 46 -0.96 12.45 7.39
CA GLN A 46 -2.25 12.83 8.07
C GLN A 46 -3.18 11.85 8.84
N PRO A 47 -3.88 12.21 9.94
CA PRO A 47 -4.52 11.30 10.91
C PRO A 47 -5.22 10.04 10.39
N TYR A 48 -6.06 10.18 9.35
CA TYR A 48 -6.89 9.09 8.83
C TYR A 48 -6.80 9.01 7.30
N PRO A 49 -5.64 8.60 6.73
CA PRO A 49 -5.48 8.50 5.29
C PRO A 49 -6.14 7.24 4.76
N THR A 50 -6.96 7.41 3.72
CA THR A 50 -7.46 6.29 2.89
C THR A 50 -6.85 6.44 1.51
N THR A 51 -6.20 5.42 0.97
CA THR A 51 -5.45 5.59 -0.29
C THR A 51 -5.51 4.36 -1.17
N ASN A 52 -5.68 4.56 -2.47
CA ASN A 52 -5.65 3.49 -3.46
C ASN A 52 -4.49 3.68 -4.44
N PHE A 53 -3.79 2.58 -4.72
CA PHE A 53 -2.66 2.49 -5.63
C PHE A 53 -2.83 1.34 -6.61
N THR A 54 -2.85 1.64 -7.91
CA THR A 54 -3.12 0.63 -8.95
C THR A 54 -2.09 0.67 -10.08
N GLN A 55 -0.80 0.46 -9.76
CA GLN A 55 0.37 0.44 -10.70
C GLN A 55 1.63 -0.42 -10.42
N PRO A 56 2.37 -0.93 -11.43
CA PRO A 56 3.38 -1.99 -11.28
C PRO A 56 4.35 -1.91 -10.08
N TYR A 57 4.88 -0.72 -9.78
CA TYR A 57 5.90 -0.53 -8.75
C TYR A 57 5.54 0.65 -7.80
N PRO A 58 4.51 0.51 -6.96
CA PRO A 58 4.12 1.54 -6.01
C PRO A 58 5.04 1.57 -4.79
N THR A 59 5.51 2.76 -4.43
CA THR A 59 6.45 3.02 -3.33
C THR A 59 5.99 4.14 -2.40
N PRO A 60 4.83 4.03 -1.73
CA PRO A 60 4.38 5.09 -0.84
C PRO A 60 4.98 5.02 0.55
N ASN A 61 5.04 6.20 1.18
CA ASN A 61 5.32 6.33 2.60
C ASN A 61 4.09 6.95 3.30
N LEU A 62 3.52 6.27 4.28
CA LEU A 62 2.48 6.84 5.15
C LEU A 62 2.92 6.86 6.61
N THR A 63 2.74 8.00 7.27
CA THR A 63 3.11 8.17 8.69
C THR A 63 1.95 8.73 9.48
N GLN A 64 0.84 7.99 9.69
CA GLN A 64 -0.39 8.39 10.45
C GLN A 64 -1.31 7.41 11.25
N PRO A 65 -1.93 7.78 12.39
CA PRO A 65 -2.56 6.87 13.36
C PRO A 65 -3.37 5.68 12.83
N TYR A 66 -4.23 5.91 11.84
CA TYR A 66 -5.14 4.91 11.28
C TYR A 66 -5.11 4.87 9.74
N PRO A 67 -4.01 4.41 9.13
CA PRO A 67 -3.88 4.33 7.69
C PRO A 67 -4.63 3.12 7.11
N LYS A 68 -5.39 3.34 6.04
CA LYS A 68 -6.13 2.32 5.27
C LYS A 68 -5.76 2.33 3.78
N PRO A 69 -4.58 1.82 3.42
CA PRO A 69 -4.15 1.78 2.03
C PRO A 69 -4.53 0.47 1.32
N ASN A 70 -4.84 0.56 0.04
CA ASN A 70 -5.04 -0.60 -0.83
C ASN A 70 -4.07 -0.56 -2.02
N PHE A 71 -3.48 -1.72 -2.34
CA PHE A 71 -2.54 -1.90 -3.44
C PHE A 71 -2.88 -3.11 -4.29
N THR A 72 -2.86 -2.93 -5.61
CA THR A 72 -3.25 -3.98 -6.55
C THR A 72 -2.21 -4.18 -7.65
N GLN A 73 -0.91 -4.44 -7.36
CA GLN A 73 0.19 -4.50 -8.38
C GLN A 73 1.47 -5.36 -8.15
N PRO A 74 2.17 -5.86 -9.18
CA PRO A 74 3.21 -6.89 -9.06
C PRO A 74 4.21 -6.78 -7.90
N TYR A 75 4.75 -5.58 -7.65
CA TYR A 75 5.84 -5.35 -6.69
C TYR A 75 5.59 -4.12 -5.79
N PRO A 76 4.64 -4.17 -4.83
CA PRO A 76 4.41 -3.09 -3.89
C PRO A 76 5.49 -3.03 -2.81
N LYS A 77 6.03 -1.82 -2.59
CA LYS A 77 7.08 -1.51 -1.60
C LYS A 77 6.68 -0.37 -0.67
N PRO A 78 5.67 -0.55 0.19
CA PRO A 78 5.20 0.53 1.04
C PRO A 78 5.94 0.57 2.39
N ASN A 79 6.02 1.77 2.97
CA ASN A 79 6.48 1.98 4.34
C ASN A 79 5.37 2.61 5.18
N PHE A 80 5.12 2.03 6.36
CA PHE A 80 4.15 2.55 7.31
C PHE A 80 4.68 2.56 8.74
N THR A 81 4.39 3.65 9.45
CA THR A 81 4.91 3.88 10.81
C THR A 81 3.79 4.34 11.74
N GLN A 82 2.71 3.57 12.00
CA GLN A 82 1.56 4.01 12.87
C GLN A 82 0.71 3.05 13.73
N PRO A 83 0.13 3.44 14.88
CA PRO A 83 -0.47 2.53 15.86
C PRO A 83 -1.36 1.40 15.33
N TYR A 84 -2.26 1.70 14.37
CA TYR A 84 -3.28 0.77 13.87
C TYR A 84 -3.36 0.74 12.32
N PRO A 85 -2.34 0.20 11.62
CA PRO A 85 -2.34 0.10 10.17
C PRO A 85 -3.22 -1.05 9.68
N LYS A 86 -4.06 -0.77 8.67
CA LYS A 86 -4.93 -1.76 8.01
C LYS A 86 -4.70 -1.81 6.49
N PRO A 87 -3.54 -2.30 6.02
CA PRO A 87 -3.26 -2.35 4.59
C PRO A 87 -3.84 -3.60 3.92
N ASN A 88 -4.27 -3.45 2.67
CA ASN A 88 -4.65 -4.57 1.81
C ASN A 88 -3.75 -4.64 0.57
N PHE A 89 -3.26 -5.85 0.25
CA PHE A 89 -2.39 -6.11 -0.91
C PHE A 89 -2.84 -7.35 -1.68
N THR A 90 -2.95 -7.25 -3.01
CA THR A 90 -3.51 -8.35 -3.84
C THR A 90 -2.60 -8.75 -5.02
N GLN A 91 -1.49 -9.47 -4.84
CA GLN A 91 -0.33 -9.51 -5.77
C GLN A 91 0.63 -10.72 -5.64
N PRO A 92 1.73 -10.81 -6.44
CA PRO A 92 2.73 -11.87 -6.30
C PRO A 92 3.86 -11.62 -5.28
N TYR A 93 4.42 -10.39 -5.19
CA TYR A 93 5.62 -10.13 -4.38
C TYR A 93 5.55 -8.83 -3.56
N PRO A 94 4.86 -8.83 -2.40
CA PRO A 94 4.78 -7.67 -1.52
C PRO A 94 6.00 -7.60 -0.60
N THR A 95 6.56 -6.40 -0.45
CA THR A 95 7.67 -6.13 0.47
C THR A 95 7.36 -4.92 1.37
N PRO A 96 6.37 -5.05 2.28
CA PRO A 96 6.03 -3.97 3.19
C PRO A 96 7.02 -3.88 4.37
N ASN A 97 7.28 -2.65 4.81
CA ASN A 97 7.86 -2.37 6.12
C ASN A 97 6.79 -1.75 7.03
N LEU A 98 6.41 -2.44 8.10
CA LEU A 98 5.49 -1.93 9.13
C LEU A 98 6.19 -1.90 10.50
N THR A 99 6.11 -0.78 11.21
CA THR A 99 6.82 -0.60 12.49
C THR A 99 5.87 -0.31 13.65
N GLN A 100 5.03 -1.23 14.17
CA GLN A 100 3.85 -0.84 14.97
C GLN A 100 3.28 -1.84 16.01
N PRO A 101 2.48 -1.36 17.00
CA PRO A 101 1.84 -2.19 18.03
C PRO A 101 0.78 -3.17 17.53
N TYR A 102 -0.15 -2.73 16.66
CA TYR A 102 -1.36 -3.51 16.30
C TYR A 102 -1.67 -3.47 14.79
N PRO A 103 -0.85 -4.11 13.94
CA PRO A 103 -1.15 -4.23 12.51
C PRO A 103 -2.20 -5.30 12.21
N THR A 104 -3.15 -5.00 11.32
CA THR A 104 -4.10 -5.99 10.76
C THR A 104 -4.06 -5.97 9.23
N PRO A 105 -2.99 -6.51 8.61
CA PRO A 105 -2.89 -6.55 7.15
C PRO A 105 -3.65 -7.73 6.55
N ASN A 106 -4.18 -7.55 5.35
CA ASN A 106 -4.66 -8.65 4.50
C ASN A 106 -3.78 -8.76 3.25
N PHE A 107 -3.28 -9.97 3.00
CA PHE A 107 -2.48 -10.28 1.81
C PHE A 107 -3.10 -11.44 1.03
N THR A 108 -3.31 -11.24 -0.27
CA THR A 108 -3.68 -12.30 -1.21
C THR A 108 -2.52 -12.53 -2.17
N GLN A 109 -1.71 -13.58 -1.98
CA GLN A 109 -0.44 -13.77 -2.71
C GLN A 109 0.13 -15.21 -2.63
N PRO A 110 0.99 -15.62 -3.59
CA PRO A 110 1.84 -16.82 -3.51
C PRO A 110 3.13 -16.68 -2.66
N TYR A 111 3.76 -15.50 -2.53
CA TYR A 111 5.05 -15.36 -1.81
C TYR A 111 5.16 -14.08 -0.97
N PRO A 112 5.07 -14.13 0.37
CA PRO A 112 5.33 -12.96 1.22
C PRO A 112 6.79 -12.88 1.71
N LYS A 113 7.42 -11.68 1.60
CA LYS A 113 8.67 -11.30 2.33
C LYS A 113 8.52 -9.97 3.08
N PRO A 114 7.69 -9.90 4.14
CA PRO A 114 7.51 -8.68 4.91
C PRO A 114 8.55 -8.52 6.03
N ASN A 115 8.84 -7.27 6.38
CA ASN A 115 9.50 -6.91 7.64
C ASN A 115 8.48 -6.24 8.56
N PHE A 116 8.22 -6.87 9.71
CA PHE A 116 7.32 -6.34 10.73
C PHE A 116 8.06 -6.21 12.06
N THR A 117 7.95 -5.04 12.69
CA THR A 117 8.37 -4.84 14.09
C THR A 117 7.11 -4.64 14.93
N GLN A 118 6.75 -5.61 15.79
CA GLN A 118 5.52 -5.57 16.59
C GLN A 118 5.61 -6.37 17.92
N PRO A 119 4.90 -5.95 18.99
CA PRO A 119 4.76 -6.69 20.25
C PRO A 119 3.61 -7.72 20.30
N TYR A 120 2.60 -7.69 19.40
CA TYR A 120 1.45 -8.63 19.38
C TYR A 120 1.04 -9.03 17.94
N PRO A 121 0.75 -10.32 17.62
CA PRO A 121 0.41 -10.72 16.24
C PRO A 121 -1.08 -11.03 15.99
N LYS A 122 -1.58 -10.70 14.77
CA LYS A 122 -2.54 -11.49 13.96
C LYS A 122 -2.68 -10.94 12.51
N PRO A 123 -1.69 -11.18 11.61
CA PRO A 123 -1.89 -10.97 10.18
C PRO A 123 -2.72 -12.10 9.54
N ASN A 124 -3.58 -11.76 8.58
CA ASN A 124 -4.33 -12.73 7.77
C ASN A 124 -3.68 -12.87 6.39
N PHE A 125 -3.27 -14.09 6.04
CA PHE A 125 -2.74 -14.44 4.72
C PHE A 125 -3.70 -15.40 4.02
N THR A 126 -3.98 -15.13 2.75
CA THR A 126 -4.77 -16.04 1.90
C THR A 126 -3.94 -16.38 0.67
N GLN A 127 -3.64 -17.67 0.49
CA GLN A 127 -3.02 -18.19 -0.72
C GLN A 127 -4.11 -18.80 -1.59
N PRO A 128 -4.18 -18.47 -2.90
CA PRO A 128 -5.06 -19.20 -3.81
C PRO A 128 -4.58 -20.65 -3.95
N ILE A 129 -5.50 -21.61 -3.78
CA ILE A 129 -5.22 -23.03 -4.03
C ILE A 129 -5.05 -23.20 -5.54
N THR A 130 -3.84 -23.50 -6.01
CA THR A 130 -3.66 -24.01 -7.37
C THR A 130 -4.16 -25.45 -7.42
N LEU A 131 -5.31 -25.69 -8.05
CA LEU A 131 -5.62 -27.03 -8.59
C LEU A 131 -4.55 -27.35 -9.62
N GLN A 132 -3.51 -28.08 -9.23
CA GLN A 132 -2.67 -28.76 -10.20
C GLN A 132 -3.53 -29.90 -10.77
N ASN A 133 -3.99 -29.75 -12.01
CA ASN A 133 -4.42 -30.89 -12.80
C ASN A 133 -3.23 -31.86 -12.89
N GLN A 134 -3.21 -32.88 -12.03
CA GLN A 134 -2.36 -34.05 -12.22
C GLN A 134 -2.97 -34.86 -13.37
N PHE A 135 -2.53 -34.56 -14.59
CA PHE A 135 -2.43 -35.60 -15.61
C PHE A 135 -1.06 -36.24 -15.49
N VAL A 136 -0.95 -37.31 -14.71
CA VAL A 136 -0.08 -38.46 -15.03
C VAL A 136 -0.80 -39.70 -14.50
N SER A 137 -1.04 -40.66 -15.40
CA SER A 137 -1.70 -41.94 -15.13
C SER A 137 -0.99 -42.81 -14.08
N GLN A 138 -1.81 -43.71 -13.51
CA GLN A 138 -1.54 -44.85 -12.61
C GLN A 138 -1.80 -44.56 -11.13
#